data_AF-A0A8J5ZI38-F1
#
_entry.id   AF-A0A8J5ZI38-F1
#
_cell.length_a   1.000
_cell.length_b   1.000
_cell.length_c   1.000
_cell.angle_alpha   90.00
_cell.angle_beta   90.00
_cell.angle_gamma   90.00
#
_symmetry.space_group_name_H-M   'P 1'
#
loop_
_entity.id
_entity.type
_entity.pdbx_description
1 polymer ?
#
loop_
_entity_poly.entity_id
_entity_poly.type
_entity_poly.pdbx_seq_one_letter_code
_entity_poly.pdbx_strand_id
1 'polypeptide(L)'
;MRVISCPFLSLLQVFHEQGILFGYRHPQSSATACLLSLFQMTNETLNIWTHLLPSWFFMWRFVTALYVTDVWNDSYSWPLLVYMGTSCVYPFASSCAHTFSSMSKNARHICYFLDYGAVNLFSLGSAIAYSAYAFPEALVSSAFHDYYLSLAVLNTIVSSGLSCYSRFLEVQNPRLCKVLRVMAFAYPYIWDSFPIFCRLFVLPGENAQSEAASYHQKHMAMTLLACFFYSAHLPECLAPGCFDYIGECVPGLPQAHRDLSARCLLLRHSGRSCLSPGHAAAKGAEQGTAAAQDAFQAPAKLSVAASALLIVCVLAAGHSHQLFHVCVIMATHMQMEAILLDKTLRKEWLLATSRPLSFSQISGAVLLCVIFSLSNIIYFSAALYRIPEPELPKKER
;
A
#
# COMPACT_ATOMS: atom_id res chain seq x y z
N MET A 1 2.27 -40.33 13.17
CA MET A 1 3.58 -39.86 12.63
C MET A 1 3.65 -38.36 12.79
N ARG A 2 4.42 -37.86 13.77
CA ARG A 2 4.75 -36.42 13.86
C ARG A 2 5.87 -36.16 12.86
N VAL A 3 5.58 -35.38 11.82
CA VAL A 3 6.63 -34.87 10.93
C VAL A 3 7.48 -33.92 11.76
N ILE A 4 8.69 -34.36 12.11
CA ILE A 4 9.71 -33.54 12.76
C ILE A 4 10.07 -32.44 11.76
N SER A 5 9.46 -31.27 11.93
CA SER A 5 9.74 -30.10 11.12
C SER A 5 11.10 -29.56 11.55
N CYS A 6 12.10 -29.68 10.67
CA CYS A 6 13.45 -29.19 10.95
C CYS A 6 13.42 -27.67 11.19
N PRO A 7 14.00 -27.13 12.28
CA PRO A 7 13.96 -25.69 12.57
C PRO A 7 14.61 -24.80 11.48
N PHE A 8 15.51 -25.37 10.69
CA PHE A 8 16.13 -24.69 9.55
C PHE A 8 15.16 -24.57 8.36
N LEU A 9 14.35 -25.60 8.11
CA LEU A 9 13.27 -25.59 7.12
C LEU A 9 12.16 -24.63 7.53
N SER A 10 11.80 -24.54 8.82
CA SER A 10 10.82 -23.56 9.28
C SER A 10 11.34 -22.12 9.20
N LEU A 11 12.65 -21.91 9.39
CA LEU A 11 13.29 -20.60 9.19
C LEU A 11 13.24 -20.21 7.71
N LEU A 12 13.62 -21.10 6.79
CA LEU A 12 13.49 -20.90 5.33
C LEU A 12 12.05 -20.62 4.90
N GLN A 13 11.08 -21.36 5.44
CA GLN A 13 9.66 -21.27 5.08
C GLN A 13 9.02 -19.94 5.50
N VAL A 14 9.54 -19.27 6.53
CA VAL A 14 9.08 -17.93 6.90
C VAL A 14 9.56 -16.90 5.87
N PHE A 15 10.79 -16.99 5.37
CA PHE A 15 11.41 -15.99 4.47
C PHE A 15 11.14 -16.16 2.97
N HIS A 16 10.59 -17.28 2.52
CA HIS A 16 10.36 -17.53 1.10
C HIS A 16 8.90 -17.33 0.69
N GLU A 17 8.70 -16.57 -0.37
CA GLU A 17 7.41 -16.40 -1.05
C GLU A 17 7.19 -17.50 -2.09
N GLN A 18 5.93 -17.80 -2.37
CA GLN A 18 5.58 -18.78 -3.39
C GLN A 18 5.90 -18.22 -4.78
N GLY A 19 6.68 -18.95 -5.58
CA GLY A 19 7.02 -18.56 -6.96
C GLY A 19 8.32 -17.77 -7.11
N ILE A 20 8.91 -17.31 -5.99
CA ILE A 20 10.21 -16.61 -5.97
C ILE A 20 11.28 -17.55 -5.43
N LEU A 21 12.30 -17.85 -6.24
CA LEU A 21 13.32 -18.87 -5.96
C LEU A 21 14.67 -18.29 -5.54
N PHE A 22 15.02 -17.10 -6.02
CA PHE A 22 16.32 -16.47 -5.84
C PHE A 22 16.21 -15.03 -5.30
N GLY A 23 17.34 -14.43 -4.92
CA GLY A 23 17.43 -13.01 -4.57
C GLY A 23 17.18 -12.66 -3.11
N TYR A 24 16.91 -13.65 -2.27
CA TYR A 24 16.72 -13.47 -0.84
C TYR A 24 18.00 -13.03 -0.15
N ARG A 25 17.85 -12.05 0.75
CA ARG A 25 18.91 -11.62 1.67
C ARG A 25 19.10 -12.64 2.78
N HIS A 26 20.32 -12.71 3.32
CA HIS A 26 20.64 -13.63 4.42
C HIS A 26 19.75 -13.34 5.64
N PRO A 27 19.05 -14.34 6.20
CA PRO A 27 18.29 -14.16 7.43
C PRO A 27 19.29 -13.94 8.57
N GLN A 28 19.22 -12.81 9.29
CA GLN A 28 20.23 -12.26 10.21
C GLN A 28 21.19 -11.22 9.62
N SER A 29 20.75 -10.46 8.61
CA SER A 29 21.52 -9.33 8.09
C SER A 29 21.70 -8.24 9.15
N SER A 30 22.88 -7.59 9.20
CA SER A 30 23.07 -6.42 10.08
C SER A 30 22.24 -5.23 9.58
N ALA A 31 21.96 -4.25 10.45
CA ALA A 31 21.25 -3.03 10.04
C ALA A 31 21.97 -2.29 8.89
N THR A 32 23.31 -2.23 8.95
CA THR A 32 24.15 -1.66 7.89
C THR A 32 24.00 -2.44 6.59
N ALA A 33 24.00 -3.78 6.63
CA ALA A 33 23.79 -4.59 5.43
C ALA A 33 22.39 -4.37 4.84
N CYS A 34 21.35 -4.18 5.67
CA CYS A 34 20.01 -3.83 5.22
C CYS A 34 19.98 -2.48 4.49
N LEU A 35 20.66 -1.46 5.03
CA LEU A 35 20.75 -0.15 4.38
C LEU A 35 21.54 -0.21 3.06
N LEU A 36 22.67 -0.93 3.04
CA LEU A 36 23.44 -1.11 1.80
C LEU A 36 22.65 -1.89 0.74
N SER A 37 21.72 -2.76 1.15
CA SER A 37 20.86 -3.50 0.22
C SER A 37 19.91 -2.63 -0.60
N LEU A 38 19.69 -1.36 -0.22
CA LEU A 38 18.98 -0.37 -1.04
C LEU A 38 19.61 -0.20 -2.43
N PHE A 39 20.93 -0.34 -2.51
CA PHE A 39 21.70 -0.15 -3.73
C PHE A 39 22.16 -1.48 -4.34
N GLN A 40 21.63 -2.61 -3.86
CA GLN A 40 21.93 -3.95 -4.37
C GLN A 40 20.65 -4.58 -4.94
N MET A 41 20.80 -5.40 -5.97
CA MET A 41 19.66 -6.13 -6.54
C MET A 41 19.32 -7.34 -5.66
N THR A 42 18.14 -7.29 -5.06
CA THR A 42 17.55 -8.33 -4.21
C THR A 42 16.09 -8.50 -4.59
N ASN A 43 15.44 -9.57 -4.14
CA ASN A 43 14.01 -9.79 -4.36
C ASN A 43 13.12 -8.70 -3.72
N GLU A 44 13.67 -7.93 -2.77
CA GLU A 44 12.98 -6.88 -2.03
C GLU A 44 13.29 -5.48 -2.58
N THR A 45 14.26 -5.34 -3.48
CA THR A 45 14.74 -4.03 -3.95
C THR A 45 13.61 -3.21 -4.56
N LEU A 46 12.82 -3.83 -5.46
CA LEU A 46 11.67 -3.14 -6.04
C LEU A 46 10.61 -2.85 -4.98
N ASN A 47 10.27 -3.78 -4.07
CA ASN A 47 9.32 -3.52 -2.98
C ASN A 47 9.73 -2.29 -2.15
N ILE A 48 11.02 -2.15 -1.85
CA ILE A 48 11.56 -1.02 -1.09
C ILE A 48 11.41 0.28 -1.87
N TRP A 49 11.88 0.31 -3.13
CA TRP A 49 11.91 1.53 -3.95
C TRP A 49 10.52 1.97 -4.42
N THR A 50 9.60 1.04 -4.66
CA THR A 50 8.20 1.34 -5.04
C THR A 50 7.46 2.06 -3.94
N HIS A 51 7.94 2.02 -2.70
CA HIS A 51 7.39 2.81 -1.59
C HIS A 51 8.27 3.99 -1.21
N LEU A 52 9.59 3.87 -1.30
CA LEU A 52 10.52 4.92 -0.91
C LEU A 52 10.40 6.17 -1.79
N LEU A 53 10.37 6.01 -3.12
CA LEU A 53 10.22 7.17 -4.02
C LEU A 53 8.86 7.86 -3.83
N PRO A 54 7.72 7.14 -3.80
CA PRO A 54 6.43 7.78 -3.57
C PRO A 54 6.30 8.42 -2.19
N SER A 55 6.92 7.87 -1.15
CA SER A 55 6.98 8.53 0.16
C SER A 55 7.59 9.93 0.06
N TRP A 56 8.69 10.08 -0.69
CA TRP A 56 9.30 11.39 -0.92
C TRP A 56 8.44 12.32 -1.77
N PHE A 57 7.76 11.78 -2.79
CA PHE A 57 6.79 12.53 -3.59
C PHE A 57 5.63 13.07 -2.74
N PHE A 58 5.01 12.22 -1.91
CA PHE A 58 3.93 12.64 -1.01
C PHE A 58 4.43 13.61 0.06
N MET A 59 5.66 13.43 0.57
CA MET A 59 6.28 14.37 1.50
C MET A 59 6.44 15.75 0.88
N TRP A 60 6.94 15.82 -0.36
CA TRP A 60 7.05 17.08 -1.08
C TRP A 60 5.67 17.76 -1.28
N ARG A 61 4.64 16.98 -1.67
CA ARG A 61 3.27 17.47 -1.78
C ARG A 61 2.76 18.01 -0.45
N PHE A 62 2.99 17.29 0.65
CA PHE A 62 2.57 17.67 1.99
C PHE A 62 3.25 18.95 2.49
N VAL A 63 4.59 19.05 2.34
CA VAL A 63 5.34 20.25 2.70
C VAL A 63 4.89 21.45 1.86
N THR A 64 4.62 21.25 0.57
CA THR A 64 4.06 22.31 -0.30
C THR A 64 2.68 22.76 0.20
N ALA A 65 1.81 21.82 0.59
CA ALA A 65 0.50 22.16 1.16
C ALA A 65 0.62 22.93 2.48
N LEU A 66 1.54 22.54 3.37
CA LEU A 66 1.83 23.27 4.60
C LEU A 66 2.36 24.69 4.37
N TYR A 67 3.15 24.89 3.31
CA TYR A 67 3.70 26.20 2.97
C TYR A 67 2.65 27.17 2.40
N VAL A 68 1.71 26.66 1.61
CA VAL A 68 0.70 27.48 0.91
C VAL A 68 -0.57 27.71 1.76
N THR A 69 -0.82 26.83 2.74
CA THR A 69 -2.03 26.90 3.58
C THR A 69 -1.75 27.67 4.86
N ASP A 70 -2.63 28.61 5.23
CA ASP A 70 -2.63 29.20 6.57
C ASP A 70 -3.19 28.19 7.58
N VAL A 71 -2.32 27.29 8.05
CA VAL A 71 -2.69 26.17 8.94
C VAL A 71 -3.39 26.63 10.21
N TRP A 72 -3.07 27.82 10.71
CA TRP A 72 -3.61 28.30 11.98
C TRP A 72 -5.04 28.82 11.85
N ASN A 73 -5.35 29.47 10.73
CA ASN A 73 -6.65 30.11 10.53
C ASN A 73 -7.59 29.33 9.59
N ASP A 74 -7.07 28.43 8.76
CA ASP A 74 -7.85 27.63 7.80
C ASP A 74 -8.18 26.22 8.33
N SER A 75 -9.11 26.16 9.29
CA SER A 75 -9.59 24.90 9.86
C SER A 75 -10.20 23.95 8.82
N TYR A 76 -10.72 24.50 7.72
CA TYR A 76 -11.26 23.72 6.60
C TYR A 76 -10.17 22.87 5.92
N SER A 77 -8.89 23.19 6.06
CA SER A 77 -7.77 22.44 5.48
C SER A 77 -7.18 21.36 6.38
N TRP A 78 -7.51 21.31 7.67
CA TRP A 78 -6.94 20.31 8.60
C TRP A 78 -7.21 18.84 8.20
N PRO A 79 -8.42 18.45 7.75
CA PRO A 79 -8.66 17.07 7.29
C PRO A 79 -7.72 16.65 6.16
N LEU A 80 -7.48 17.55 5.20
CA LEU A 80 -6.52 17.33 4.11
C LEU A 80 -5.10 17.14 4.63
N LEU A 81 -4.65 17.98 5.57
CA LEU A 81 -3.29 17.89 6.11
C LEU A 81 -3.06 16.58 6.86
N VAL A 82 -4.06 16.08 7.61
CA VAL A 82 -3.98 14.75 8.25
C VAL A 82 -3.90 13.64 7.20
N TYR A 83 -4.74 13.68 6.17
CA TYR A 83 -4.68 12.71 5.06
C TYR A 83 -3.32 12.73 4.36
N MET A 84 -2.79 13.90 4.01
CA MET A 84 -1.49 14.03 3.36
C MET A 84 -0.34 13.56 4.26
N GLY A 85 -0.38 13.88 5.55
CA GLY A 85 0.60 13.39 6.53
C GLY A 85 0.60 11.87 6.62
N THR A 86 -0.56 11.24 6.74
CA THR A 86 -0.67 9.78 6.78
C THR A 86 -0.28 9.12 5.43
N SER A 87 -0.51 9.79 4.30
CA SER A 87 -0.05 9.38 2.97
C SER A 87 1.49 9.37 2.83
N CYS A 88 2.21 10.13 3.67
CA CYS A 88 3.66 10.08 3.74
C CYS A 88 4.15 8.90 4.59
N VAL A 89 3.45 8.64 5.71
CA VAL A 89 3.87 7.69 6.74
C VAL A 89 3.72 6.23 6.29
N TYR A 90 2.60 5.86 5.63
CA TYR A 90 2.39 4.45 5.25
C TYR A 90 3.43 3.91 4.24
N PRO A 91 3.77 4.59 3.12
CA PRO A 91 4.76 4.05 2.20
C PRO A 91 6.15 4.07 2.85
N PHE A 92 6.46 5.07 3.68
CA PHE A 92 7.71 5.09 4.42
C PHE A 92 7.86 3.87 5.35
N ALA A 93 6.82 3.57 6.14
CA ALA A 93 6.80 2.42 7.03
C ALA A 93 6.91 1.10 6.27
N SER A 94 6.21 0.97 5.13
CA SER A 94 6.29 -0.22 4.27
C SER A 94 7.70 -0.41 3.69
N SER A 95 8.32 0.66 3.18
CA SER A 95 9.69 0.66 2.69
C SER A 95 10.70 0.24 3.79
N CYS A 96 10.53 0.78 5.00
CA CYS A 96 11.34 0.39 6.15
C CYS A 96 11.14 -1.09 6.50
N ALA A 97 9.90 -1.59 6.43
CA ALA A 97 9.61 -2.97 6.75
C ALA A 97 10.29 -3.93 5.77
N HIS A 98 10.20 -3.66 4.47
CA HIS A 98 10.92 -4.42 3.45
C HIS A 98 12.44 -4.26 3.60
N THR A 99 12.95 -3.11 4.05
CA THR A 99 14.40 -2.91 4.26
C THR A 99 14.93 -3.77 5.42
N PHE A 100 14.28 -3.72 6.59
CA PHE A 100 14.79 -4.31 7.83
C PHE A 100 14.24 -5.71 8.15
N SER A 101 13.33 -6.25 7.34
CA SER A 101 12.73 -7.58 7.53
C SER A 101 13.73 -8.73 7.56
N SER A 102 14.93 -8.56 7.00
CA SER A 102 15.97 -9.61 6.97
C SER A 102 16.84 -9.67 8.24
N MET A 103 16.69 -8.72 9.18
CA MET A 103 17.57 -8.62 10.35
C MET A 103 17.40 -9.75 11.36
N SER A 104 16.17 -10.22 11.58
CA SER A 104 15.86 -11.37 12.42
C SER A 104 14.38 -11.72 12.25
N LYS A 105 13.97 -12.90 12.74
CA LYS A 105 12.54 -13.25 12.79
C LYS A 105 11.73 -12.19 13.54
N ASN A 106 12.19 -11.77 14.72
CA ASN A 106 11.46 -10.81 15.55
C ASN A 106 11.44 -9.42 14.89
N ALA A 107 12.57 -8.95 14.35
CA ALA A 107 12.63 -7.69 13.62
C ALA A 107 11.66 -7.67 12.45
N ARG A 108 11.54 -8.77 11.71
CA ARG A 108 10.54 -8.91 10.64
C ARG A 108 9.12 -8.71 11.14
N HIS A 109 8.72 -9.39 12.21
CA HIS A 109 7.37 -9.22 12.76
C HIS A 109 7.11 -7.79 13.21
N ILE A 110 8.05 -7.16 13.93
CA ILE A 110 7.95 -5.78 14.41
C ILE A 110 7.84 -4.79 13.24
N CYS A 111 8.67 -4.96 12.22
CA CYS A 111 8.64 -4.16 11.00
C CYS A 111 7.27 -4.22 10.32
N TYR A 112 6.71 -5.42 10.13
CA TYR A 112 5.39 -5.56 9.54
C TYR A 112 4.25 -5.11 10.48
N PHE A 113 4.42 -5.15 11.79
CA PHE A 113 3.45 -4.53 12.72
C PHE A 113 3.40 -3.00 12.55
N LEU A 114 4.56 -2.36 12.38
CA LEU A 114 4.65 -0.92 12.10
C LEU A 114 4.02 -0.58 10.73
N ASP A 115 4.32 -1.38 9.71
CA ASP A 115 3.72 -1.23 8.37
C ASP A 115 2.19 -1.33 8.42
N TYR A 116 1.65 -2.39 9.03
CA TYR A 116 0.20 -2.55 9.19
C TYR A 116 -0.43 -1.42 10.00
N GLY A 117 0.24 -0.95 11.06
CA GLY A 117 -0.21 0.20 11.83
C GLY A 117 -0.29 1.47 10.99
N ALA A 118 0.71 1.70 10.13
CA ALA A 118 0.75 2.87 9.25
C ALA A 118 -0.33 2.80 8.15
N VAL A 119 -0.58 1.63 7.56
CA VAL A 119 -1.68 1.42 6.60
C VAL A 119 -3.04 1.70 7.24
N ASN A 120 -3.27 1.23 8.47
CA ASN A 120 -4.50 1.50 9.21
C ASN A 120 -4.65 3.00 9.54
N LEU A 121 -3.56 3.67 9.90
CA LEU A 121 -3.58 5.12 10.12
C LEU A 121 -3.87 5.91 8.84
N PHE A 122 -3.39 5.46 7.69
CA PHE A 122 -3.74 6.01 6.38
C PHE A 122 -5.22 5.80 6.02
N SER A 123 -5.81 4.65 6.37
CA SER A 123 -7.26 4.43 6.27
C SER A 123 -8.04 5.50 7.04
N LEU A 124 -7.68 5.73 8.31
CA LEU A 124 -8.29 6.80 9.11
C LEU A 124 -8.12 8.18 8.48
N GLY A 125 -6.93 8.51 7.98
CA GLY A 125 -6.67 9.76 7.27
C GLY A 125 -7.60 9.93 6.05
N SER A 126 -7.81 8.85 5.29
CA SER A 126 -8.74 8.81 4.16
C SER A 126 -10.18 9.05 4.61
N ALA A 127 -10.63 8.38 5.68
CA ALA A 127 -11.96 8.57 6.23
C ALA A 127 -12.19 10.02 6.68
N ILE A 128 -11.22 10.64 7.37
CA ILE A 128 -11.30 12.04 7.80
C ILE A 128 -11.47 12.96 6.58
N ALA A 129 -10.68 12.78 5.52
CA ALA A 129 -10.79 13.59 4.31
C ALA A 129 -12.10 13.33 3.55
N TYR A 130 -12.55 12.08 3.44
CA TYR A 130 -13.81 11.74 2.78
C TYR A 130 -15.03 12.29 3.51
N SER A 131 -15.04 12.19 4.85
CA SER A 131 -16.06 12.80 5.70
C SER A 131 -16.15 14.32 5.50
N ALA A 132 -14.99 14.99 5.35
CA ALA A 132 -14.93 16.43 5.19
C ALA A 132 -15.30 16.94 3.80
N TYR A 133 -14.92 16.23 2.73
CA TYR A 133 -14.97 16.78 1.37
C TYR A 133 -15.77 15.95 0.37
N ALA A 134 -15.84 14.64 0.55
CA ALA A 134 -16.24 13.74 -0.52
C ALA A 134 -17.62 13.09 -0.33
N PHE A 135 -18.24 13.25 0.85
CA PHE A 135 -19.56 12.71 1.15
C PHE A 135 -20.65 13.16 0.15
N PRO A 136 -21.58 12.27 -0.24
CA PRO A 136 -22.67 12.64 -1.15
C PRO A 136 -23.65 13.60 -0.48
N GLU A 137 -24.23 14.48 -1.29
CA GLU A 137 -25.08 15.59 -0.82
C GLU A 137 -26.28 15.09 0.00
N ALA A 138 -26.92 14.00 -0.45
CA ALA A 138 -28.05 13.41 0.25
C ALA A 138 -27.71 12.76 1.61
N LEU A 139 -26.44 12.44 1.88
CA LEU A 139 -26.02 11.78 3.12
C LEU A 139 -25.27 12.70 4.09
N VAL A 140 -24.84 13.89 3.65
CA VAL A 140 -24.00 14.79 4.47
C VAL A 140 -24.69 15.24 5.77
N SER A 141 -26.02 15.34 5.77
CA SER A 141 -26.83 15.75 6.92
C SER A 141 -27.56 14.57 7.58
N SER A 142 -27.14 13.34 7.29
CA SER A 142 -27.77 12.12 7.80
C SER A 142 -27.01 11.56 9.00
N ALA A 143 -27.68 10.76 9.83
CA ALA A 143 -27.05 10.03 10.93
C ALA A 143 -25.87 9.15 10.47
N PHE A 144 -25.85 8.73 9.20
CA PHE A 144 -24.72 7.98 8.66
C PHE A 144 -23.43 8.81 8.69
N HIS A 145 -23.48 10.11 8.35
CA HIS A 145 -22.31 11.00 8.44
C HIS A 145 -21.86 11.20 9.89
N ASP A 146 -22.81 11.35 10.82
CA ASP A 146 -22.51 11.55 12.25
C ASP A 146 -21.73 10.38 12.87
N TYR A 147 -22.06 9.13 12.50
CA TYR A 147 -21.39 7.93 13.03
C TYR A 147 -20.19 7.48 12.19
N TYR A 148 -20.02 7.99 10.97
CA TYR A 148 -19.02 7.51 10.02
C TYR A 148 -17.60 7.55 10.57
N LEU A 149 -17.19 8.70 11.13
CA LEU A 149 -15.82 8.87 11.65
C LEU A 149 -15.58 8.04 12.92
N SER A 150 -16.57 7.94 13.81
CA SER A 150 -16.47 7.11 15.02
C SER A 150 -16.29 5.63 14.69
N LEU A 151 -16.99 5.14 13.66
CA LEU A 151 -16.83 3.77 13.18
C LEU A 151 -15.51 3.59 12.44
N ALA A 152 -15.02 4.58 11.68
CA ALA A 152 -13.69 4.52 11.06
C ALA A 152 -12.56 4.42 12.12
N VAL A 153 -12.69 5.15 13.23
CA VAL A 153 -11.79 5.05 14.40
C VAL A 153 -11.83 3.64 15.01
N LEU A 154 -13.03 3.11 15.26
CA LEU A 154 -13.19 1.75 15.78
C LEU A 154 -12.58 0.71 14.84
N ASN A 155 -12.86 0.83 13.54
CA ASN A 155 -12.34 -0.05 12.49
C ASN A 155 -10.81 -0.05 12.51
N THR A 156 -10.19 1.13 12.58
CA THR A 156 -8.72 1.31 12.65
C THR A 156 -8.10 0.62 13.85
N ILE A 157 -8.73 0.73 15.03
CA ILE A 157 -8.25 0.10 16.27
C ILE A 157 -8.34 -1.42 16.16
N VAL A 158 -9.49 -1.93 15.71
CA VAL A 158 -9.75 -3.37 15.55
C VAL A 158 -8.85 -3.98 14.49
N SER A 159 -8.71 -3.33 13.33
CA SER A 159 -7.86 -3.79 12.23
C SER A 159 -6.38 -3.79 12.58
N SER A 160 -5.91 -2.81 13.35
CA SER A 160 -4.54 -2.79 13.90
C SER A 160 -4.28 -4.01 14.79
N GLY A 161 -5.22 -4.33 15.69
CA GLY A 161 -5.12 -5.54 16.52
C GLY A 161 -5.14 -6.84 15.71
N LEU A 162 -6.09 -6.97 14.78
CA LEU A 162 -6.25 -8.14 13.92
C LEU A 162 -5.04 -8.38 13.00
N SER A 163 -4.49 -7.32 12.41
CA SER A 163 -3.33 -7.40 11.52
C SER A 163 -2.09 -7.87 12.27
N CYS A 164 -1.82 -7.34 13.47
CA CYS A 164 -0.75 -7.83 14.35
C CYS A 164 -0.97 -9.29 14.79
N TYR A 165 -2.18 -9.62 15.25
CA TYR A 165 -2.52 -10.98 15.66
C TYR A 165 -2.36 -12.00 14.53
N SER A 166 -2.70 -11.63 13.29
CA SER A 166 -2.61 -12.51 12.12
C SER A 166 -1.20 -13.12 11.95
N ARG A 167 -0.14 -12.41 12.33
CA ARG A 167 1.25 -12.90 12.20
C ARG A 167 1.57 -14.06 13.13
N PHE A 168 0.88 -14.19 14.27
CA PHE A 168 1.06 -15.32 15.19
C PHE A 168 0.42 -16.61 14.67
N LEU A 169 -0.55 -16.49 13.76
CA LEU A 169 -1.25 -17.61 13.14
C LEU A 169 -0.57 -18.13 11.88
N GLU A 170 0.48 -17.45 11.39
CA GLU A 170 1.12 -17.74 10.10
C GLU A 170 1.61 -19.19 10.00
N VAL A 171 2.17 -19.73 11.09
CA VAL A 171 2.68 -21.11 11.12
C VAL A 171 1.59 -22.11 11.51
N GLN A 172 0.70 -21.75 12.44
CA GLN A 172 -0.30 -22.68 13.00
C GLN A 172 -1.50 -22.89 12.08
N ASN A 173 -2.00 -21.82 11.46
CA ASN A 173 -3.17 -21.85 10.57
C ASN A 173 -3.02 -20.81 9.45
N PRO A 174 -2.31 -21.13 8.37
CA PRO A 174 -1.99 -20.19 7.30
C PRO A 174 -3.24 -19.69 6.56
N ARG A 175 -4.31 -20.51 6.49
CA ARG A 175 -5.59 -20.10 5.88
C ARG A 175 -6.28 -19.03 6.71
N LEU A 176 -6.43 -19.25 8.02
CA LEU A 176 -7.03 -18.27 8.93
C LEU A 176 -6.18 -17.00 9.00
N CYS A 177 -4.85 -17.13 9.03
CA CYS A 177 -3.91 -16.01 8.93
C CYS A 177 -4.20 -15.13 7.70
N LYS A 178 -4.27 -15.74 6.50
CA LYS A 178 -4.56 -15.03 5.24
C LYS A 178 -5.92 -14.34 5.30
N VAL A 179 -6.97 -15.03 5.75
CA VAL A 179 -8.32 -14.46 5.85
C VAL A 179 -8.35 -13.28 6.82
N LEU A 180 -7.82 -13.44 8.04
CA LEU A 180 -7.81 -12.36 9.02
C LEU A 180 -7.03 -11.14 8.53
N ARG A 181 -5.87 -11.35 7.89
CA ARG A 181 -5.06 -10.26 7.36
C ARG A 181 -5.77 -9.53 6.22
N VAL A 182 -6.38 -10.25 5.28
CA VAL A 182 -7.15 -9.64 4.19
C VAL A 182 -8.35 -8.86 4.74
N MET A 183 -9.11 -9.45 5.67
CA MET A 183 -10.28 -8.80 6.26
C MET A 183 -9.91 -7.57 7.08
N ALA A 184 -8.76 -7.58 7.77
CA ALA A 184 -8.26 -6.45 8.53
C ALA A 184 -8.07 -5.19 7.67
N PHE A 185 -7.78 -5.33 6.37
CA PHE A 185 -7.62 -4.17 5.47
C PHE A 185 -8.82 -3.97 4.53
N ALA A 186 -9.45 -5.04 4.06
CA ALA A 186 -10.58 -4.96 3.14
C ALA A 186 -11.82 -4.32 3.79
N TYR A 187 -12.11 -4.65 5.06
CA TYR A 187 -13.29 -4.11 5.73
C TYR A 187 -13.19 -2.60 5.99
N PRO A 188 -12.09 -2.06 6.58
CA PRO A 188 -11.91 -0.61 6.68
C PRO A 188 -11.97 0.08 5.32
N TYR A 189 -11.34 -0.48 4.28
CA TYR A 189 -11.39 0.10 2.94
C TYR A 189 -12.83 0.21 2.38
N ILE A 190 -13.63 -0.86 2.52
CA ILE A 190 -15.02 -0.88 2.06
C ILE A 190 -15.84 0.16 2.82
N TRP A 191 -15.66 0.24 4.14
CA TRP A 191 -16.33 1.25 4.97
C TRP A 191 -15.97 2.66 4.54
N ASP A 192 -14.67 2.96 4.43
CA ASP A 192 -14.17 4.29 4.11
C ASP A 192 -14.62 4.71 2.71
N SER A 193 -14.63 3.78 1.74
CA SER A 193 -15.02 4.03 0.35
C SER A 193 -16.53 4.02 0.11
N PHE A 194 -17.34 3.58 1.08
CA PHE A 194 -18.79 3.48 0.92
C PHE A 194 -19.48 4.80 0.52
N PRO A 195 -19.17 5.96 1.15
CA PRO A 195 -19.75 7.25 0.72
C PRO A 195 -19.39 7.61 -0.72
N ILE A 196 -18.17 7.29 -1.16
CA ILE A 196 -17.71 7.52 -2.53
C ILE A 196 -18.47 6.63 -3.51
N PHE A 197 -18.62 5.34 -3.17
CA PHE A 197 -19.42 4.41 -3.95
C PHE A 197 -20.88 4.88 -4.10
N CYS A 198 -21.50 5.32 -2.99
CA CYS A 198 -22.84 5.89 -3.03
C CYS A 198 -22.89 7.11 -3.94
N ARG A 199 -21.93 8.04 -3.81
CA ARG A 199 -21.87 9.26 -4.62
C ARG A 199 -21.71 8.99 -6.12
N LEU A 200 -20.92 7.99 -6.49
CA LEU A 200 -20.64 7.68 -7.90
C LEU A 200 -21.73 6.82 -8.57
N PHE A 201 -22.33 5.87 -7.84
CA PHE A 201 -23.13 4.82 -8.45
C PHE A 201 -24.58 4.73 -7.96
N VAL A 202 -24.89 5.20 -6.75
CA VAL A 202 -26.24 5.04 -6.15
C VAL A 202 -27.02 6.34 -6.17
N LEU A 203 -26.36 7.43 -5.77
CA LEU A 203 -26.90 8.77 -5.64
C LEU A 203 -26.05 9.75 -6.46
N PRO A 204 -25.95 9.56 -7.79
CA PRO A 204 -25.23 10.49 -8.64
C PRO A 204 -25.93 11.85 -8.60
N GLY A 205 -25.27 12.85 -8.02
CA GLY A 205 -25.73 14.24 -8.07
C GLY A 205 -25.52 14.86 -9.46
N GLU A 206 -25.88 16.13 -9.63
CA GLU A 206 -25.68 16.86 -10.89
C GLU A 206 -24.19 16.90 -11.33
N ASN A 207 -23.28 16.78 -10.37
CA ASN A 207 -21.82 16.74 -10.57
C ASN A 207 -21.24 15.32 -10.81
N ALA A 208 -22.07 14.34 -11.22
CA ALA A 208 -21.67 12.95 -11.44
C ALA A 208 -20.55 12.76 -12.48
N GLN A 209 -20.35 13.73 -13.39
CA GLN A 209 -19.29 13.73 -14.41
C GLN A 209 -18.16 14.74 -14.12
N SER A 210 -18.05 15.22 -12.88
CA SER A 210 -16.96 16.11 -12.48
C SER A 210 -15.58 15.46 -12.62
N GLU A 211 -14.54 16.28 -12.78
CA GLU A 211 -13.15 15.81 -12.82
C GLU A 211 -12.79 14.98 -11.56
N ALA A 212 -13.28 15.42 -10.39
CA ALA A 212 -13.16 14.69 -9.12
C ALA A 212 -13.76 13.28 -9.20
N ALA A 213 -14.93 13.12 -9.81
CA ALA A 213 -15.57 11.81 -9.99
C ALA A 213 -14.74 10.87 -10.86
N SER A 214 -14.10 11.39 -11.92
CA SER A 214 -13.18 10.61 -12.75
C SER A 214 -11.98 10.10 -11.95
N TYR A 215 -11.38 10.93 -11.10
CA TYR A 215 -10.28 10.51 -10.23
C TYR A 215 -10.71 9.48 -9.18
N HIS A 216 -11.90 9.62 -8.57
CA HIS A 216 -12.45 8.60 -7.67
C HIS A 216 -12.69 7.26 -8.40
N GLN A 217 -13.21 7.28 -9.63
CA GLN A 217 -13.37 6.07 -10.44
C GLN A 217 -12.02 5.39 -10.74
N LYS A 218 -11.01 6.18 -11.14
CA LYS A 218 -9.65 5.66 -11.38
C LYS A 218 -9.04 5.08 -10.10
N HIS A 219 -9.21 5.74 -8.95
CA HIS A 219 -8.79 5.24 -7.64
C HIS A 219 -9.43 3.88 -7.32
N MET A 220 -10.75 3.73 -7.52
CA MET A 220 -11.45 2.47 -7.30
C MET A 220 -10.95 1.37 -8.25
N ALA A 221 -10.77 1.69 -9.54
CA ALA A 221 -10.25 0.75 -10.53
C ALA A 221 -8.82 0.27 -10.18
N MET A 222 -7.94 1.19 -9.79
CA MET A 222 -6.57 0.84 -9.36
C MET A 222 -6.56 0.02 -8.07
N THR A 223 -7.47 0.28 -7.14
CA THR A 223 -7.57 -0.52 -5.92
C THR A 223 -8.06 -1.94 -6.22
N LEU A 224 -9.06 -2.10 -7.09
CA LEU A 224 -9.51 -3.41 -7.54
C LEU A 224 -8.39 -4.18 -8.25
N LEU A 225 -7.60 -3.48 -9.07
CA LEU A 225 -6.44 -4.06 -9.74
C LEU A 225 -5.36 -4.49 -8.73
N ALA A 226 -5.10 -3.69 -7.68
CA ALA A 226 -4.21 -4.07 -6.59
C ALA A 226 -4.70 -5.37 -5.90
N CYS A 227 -5.99 -5.42 -5.54
CA CYS A 227 -6.61 -6.60 -4.94
C CYS A 227 -6.48 -7.85 -5.83
N PHE A 228 -6.64 -7.68 -7.15
CA PHE A 228 -6.46 -8.74 -8.13
C PHE A 228 -5.04 -9.30 -8.10
N PHE A 229 -4.01 -8.46 -8.22
CA PHE A 229 -2.61 -8.92 -8.19
C PHE A 229 -2.28 -9.61 -6.86
N TYR A 230 -2.63 -8.99 -5.74
CA TYR A 230 -2.38 -9.56 -4.41
C TYR A 230 -3.03 -10.93 -4.20
N SER A 231 -4.21 -11.16 -4.78
CA SER A 231 -4.95 -12.41 -4.61
C SER A 231 -4.55 -13.48 -5.62
N ALA A 232 -4.27 -13.09 -6.87
CA ALA A 232 -4.02 -14.00 -7.97
C ALA A 232 -2.57 -14.51 -8.03
N HIS A 233 -1.63 -13.85 -7.34
CA HIS A 233 -0.19 -14.18 -7.39
C HIS A 233 0.36 -14.24 -8.83
N LEU A 234 -0.14 -13.34 -9.69
CA LEU A 234 0.26 -13.19 -11.08
C LEU A 234 1.26 -12.04 -11.22
N PRO A 235 2.30 -12.17 -12.06
CA PRO A 235 2.53 -13.26 -13.04
C PRO A 235 3.39 -14.44 -12.54
N GLU A 236 3.96 -14.39 -11.34
CA GLU A 236 4.93 -15.37 -10.84
C GLU A 236 4.39 -16.79 -10.68
N CYS A 237 3.08 -16.96 -10.47
CA CYS A 237 2.48 -18.29 -10.46
C CYS A 237 2.48 -18.97 -11.85
N LEU A 238 2.52 -18.20 -12.93
CA LEU A 238 2.59 -18.73 -14.31
C LEU A 238 4.01 -19.05 -14.75
N ALA A 239 5.01 -18.37 -14.19
CA ALA A 239 6.42 -18.60 -14.51
C ALA A 239 7.32 -18.41 -13.27
N PRO A 240 7.36 -19.42 -12.37
CA PRO A 240 8.19 -19.39 -11.17
C PRO A 240 9.67 -19.21 -11.50
N GLY A 241 10.38 -18.36 -10.75
CA GLY A 241 11.80 -18.07 -10.95
C GLY A 241 12.11 -17.03 -12.03
N CYS A 242 11.12 -16.59 -12.83
CA CYS A 242 11.36 -15.56 -13.85
C CYS A 242 11.16 -14.12 -13.32
N PHE A 243 10.49 -13.95 -12.18
CA PHE A 243 10.11 -12.64 -11.62
C PHE A 243 10.77 -12.36 -10.26
N ASP A 244 11.91 -13.01 -10.00
CA ASP A 244 12.57 -13.00 -8.69
C ASP A 244 13.29 -11.68 -8.37
N TYR A 245 13.73 -10.94 -9.39
CA TYR A 245 14.41 -9.65 -9.25
C TYR A 245 13.71 -8.58 -10.08
N ILE A 246 13.84 -8.69 -11.42
CA ILE A 246 13.20 -7.92 -12.48
C ILE A 246 13.16 -8.88 -13.67
N GLY A 247 11.98 -9.41 -14.00
CA GLY A 247 11.65 -10.21 -15.19
C GLY A 247 12.78 -10.54 -16.18
N GLU A 248 13.60 -11.56 -15.88
CA GLU A 248 14.39 -12.31 -16.84
C GLU A 248 14.62 -13.72 -16.27
N CYS A 249 14.22 -14.74 -17.02
CA CYS A 249 14.28 -16.11 -16.55
C CYS A 249 15.73 -16.63 -16.64
N VAL A 250 16.28 -17.15 -15.53
CA VAL A 250 17.62 -17.75 -15.53
C VAL A 250 17.67 -18.88 -16.56
N PRO A 251 18.53 -18.80 -17.61
CA PRO A 251 18.65 -19.87 -18.59
C PRO A 251 19.27 -21.10 -17.91
N GLY A 252 18.48 -22.15 -17.68
CA GLY A 252 18.99 -23.41 -17.13
C GLY A 252 18.09 -24.19 -16.17
N LEU A 253 16.88 -23.72 -15.83
CA LEU A 253 16.00 -24.50 -14.96
C LEU A 253 15.58 -25.83 -15.63
N PRO A 254 15.83 -27.00 -15.00
CA PRO A 254 15.49 -28.31 -15.57
C PRO A 254 14.01 -28.41 -15.92
N GLN A 255 13.72 -28.93 -17.11
CA GLN A 255 12.37 -29.09 -17.70
C GLN A 255 11.35 -29.75 -16.75
N ALA A 256 11.81 -30.57 -15.79
CA ALA A 256 10.96 -31.37 -14.89
C ALA A 256 10.10 -30.56 -13.89
N HIS A 257 10.50 -29.33 -13.53
CA HIS A 257 9.71 -28.49 -12.60
C HIS A 257 8.65 -27.62 -13.29
N ARG A 258 8.74 -27.46 -14.62
CA ARG A 258 7.73 -26.74 -15.42
C ARG A 258 6.46 -27.56 -15.65
N ASP A 259 6.57 -28.89 -15.70
CA ASP A 259 5.47 -29.79 -16.06
C ASP A 259 4.49 -30.08 -14.92
N LEU A 260 4.88 -29.87 -13.65
CA LEU A 260 4.00 -30.15 -12.51
C LEU A 260 2.99 -29.02 -12.23
N SER A 261 3.38 -27.76 -12.47
CA SER A 261 2.52 -26.57 -12.33
C SER A 261 1.71 -26.27 -13.60
N ALA A 262 2.23 -26.57 -14.79
CA ALA A 262 1.52 -26.36 -16.05
C ALA A 262 0.33 -27.32 -16.27
N ARG A 263 0.34 -28.50 -15.63
CA ARG A 263 -0.75 -29.50 -15.74
C ARG A 263 -2.08 -29.07 -15.07
N CYS A 264 -2.09 -28.04 -14.22
CA CYS A 264 -3.34 -27.53 -13.62
C CYS A 264 -4.06 -26.47 -14.47
N LEU A 265 -3.44 -25.90 -15.50
CA LEU A 265 -3.98 -24.74 -16.22
C LEU A 265 -4.28 -24.97 -17.72
N LEU A 266 -3.88 -26.11 -18.29
CA LEU A 266 -4.08 -26.42 -19.71
C LEU A 266 -5.28 -27.36 -19.98
N LEU A 267 -6.45 -26.95 -19.51
CA LEU A 267 -7.74 -27.34 -20.09
C LEU A 267 -8.60 -26.10 -20.35
N ARG A 268 -8.09 -25.16 -21.16
CA ARG A 268 -8.95 -24.31 -22.00
C ARG A 268 -8.16 -23.55 -23.07
N HIS A 269 -8.40 -24.01 -24.29
CA HIS A 269 -8.39 -23.27 -25.55
C HIS A 269 -7.12 -22.54 -26.02
N SER A 270 -6.50 -23.19 -26.99
CA SER A 270 -5.68 -22.64 -28.06
C SER A 270 -6.45 -21.71 -29.01
N GLY A 271 -5.80 -20.64 -29.46
CA GLY A 271 -6.20 -19.86 -30.64
C GLY A 271 -5.21 -18.71 -30.92
N ARG A 272 -4.46 -18.83 -32.02
CA ARG A 272 -3.38 -17.93 -32.54
C ARG A 272 -3.91 -16.52 -32.88
N SER A 273 -3.10 -15.44 -32.98
CA SER A 273 -2.21 -15.12 -34.12
C SER A 273 -1.42 -13.81 -33.89
N CYS A 274 -0.21 -13.74 -34.47
CA CYS A 274 0.74 -12.61 -34.46
C CYS A 274 0.46 -11.55 -35.54
N LEU A 275 0.89 -10.30 -35.31
CA LEU A 275 1.28 -9.28 -36.31
C LEU A 275 2.15 -8.20 -35.63
N SER A 276 3.12 -7.63 -36.36
CA SER A 276 4.11 -6.61 -35.95
C SER A 276 4.47 -5.76 -37.20
N PRO A 277 5.27 -4.67 -37.14
CA PRO A 277 5.12 -3.40 -36.40
C PRO A 277 5.15 -2.17 -37.35
N GLY A 278 4.91 -0.95 -36.84
CA GLY A 278 4.98 0.31 -37.60
C GLY A 278 5.61 1.48 -36.83
N HIS A 279 6.34 2.34 -37.56
CA HIS A 279 7.33 3.34 -37.15
C HIS A 279 6.86 4.63 -36.44
N ALA A 280 7.84 5.30 -35.83
CA ALA A 280 7.82 6.56 -35.07
C ALA A 280 7.57 7.86 -35.87
N ALA A 281 7.19 8.94 -35.17
CA ALA A 281 7.66 10.31 -35.45
C ALA A 281 7.38 11.28 -34.27
N ALA A 282 8.37 12.11 -33.97
CA ALA A 282 8.37 13.19 -32.99
C ALA A 282 7.99 14.55 -33.61
N LYS A 283 7.53 15.49 -32.77
CA LYS A 283 7.51 16.97 -32.90
C LYS A 283 6.95 17.50 -31.57
N GLY A 284 7.35 18.60 -30.95
CA GLY A 284 8.21 19.73 -31.28
C GLY A 284 7.87 20.79 -30.20
N ALA A 285 8.88 21.43 -29.63
CA ALA A 285 8.80 22.27 -28.44
C ALA A 285 8.21 23.67 -28.68
N GLU A 286 7.51 24.22 -27.69
CA GLU A 286 7.41 25.67 -27.48
C GLU A 286 7.68 25.97 -25.99
N GLN A 287 8.75 26.75 -25.78
CA GLN A 287 9.23 27.24 -24.49
C GLN A 287 9.11 28.76 -24.53
N GLY A 288 8.43 29.33 -23.54
CA GLY A 288 8.44 30.77 -23.34
C GLY A 288 7.48 31.19 -22.24
N THR A 289 7.94 31.10 -20.98
CA THR A 289 7.53 31.86 -19.76
C THR A 289 7.68 31.07 -18.43
N ALA A 290 8.30 29.87 -18.43
CA ALA A 290 8.38 28.98 -17.25
C ALA A 290 9.61 29.14 -16.32
N ALA A 291 10.57 30.01 -16.64
CA ALA A 291 11.91 30.00 -16.04
C ALA A 291 11.97 30.37 -14.54
N ALA A 292 10.95 31.03 -13.99
CA ALA A 292 10.92 31.40 -12.56
C ALA A 292 10.14 30.39 -11.67
N GLN A 293 9.25 29.57 -12.25
CA GLN A 293 8.56 28.48 -11.55
C GLN A 293 9.32 27.14 -11.65
N ASP A 294 10.12 26.96 -12.71
CA ASP A 294 10.88 25.73 -12.96
C ASP A 294 11.98 25.43 -11.92
N ALA A 295 12.57 26.47 -11.30
CA ALA A 295 13.63 26.28 -10.31
C ALA A 295 13.12 25.61 -9.01
N PHE A 296 11.83 25.76 -8.67
CA PHE A 296 11.20 25.11 -7.52
C PHE A 296 10.59 23.75 -7.86
N GLN A 297 10.32 23.49 -9.15
CA GLN A 297 9.72 22.24 -9.66
C GLN A 297 10.73 21.23 -10.22
N ALA A 298 12.00 21.62 -10.46
CA ALA A 298 13.05 20.72 -10.93
C ALA A 298 13.20 19.41 -10.11
N PRO A 299 13.27 19.43 -8.77
CA PRO A 299 13.36 18.19 -7.98
C PRO A 299 12.06 17.36 -8.05
N ALA A 300 10.91 18.00 -8.21
CA ALA A 300 9.62 17.32 -8.35
C ALA A 300 9.47 16.63 -9.70
N LYS A 301 9.89 17.28 -10.80
CA LYS A 301 9.91 16.69 -12.14
C LYS A 301 10.83 15.47 -12.21
N LEU A 302 11.98 15.52 -11.52
CA LEU A 302 12.90 14.39 -11.40
C LEU A 302 12.30 13.24 -10.58
N SER A 303 11.65 13.54 -9.45
CA SER A 303 10.96 12.53 -8.62
C SER A 303 9.82 11.85 -9.38
N VAL A 304 8.98 12.62 -10.08
CA VAL A 304 7.87 12.09 -10.88
C VAL A 304 8.39 11.25 -12.06
N ALA A 305 9.44 11.68 -12.75
CA ALA A 305 10.05 10.93 -13.84
C ALA A 305 10.69 9.61 -13.34
N ALA A 306 11.37 9.65 -12.19
CA ALA A 306 11.94 8.47 -11.56
C ALA A 306 10.86 7.50 -11.07
N SER A 307 9.77 8.00 -10.47
CA SER A 307 8.60 7.20 -10.11
C SER A 307 7.94 6.59 -11.34
N ALA A 308 7.77 7.35 -12.43
CA ALA A 308 7.17 6.83 -13.67
C ALA A 308 8.02 5.73 -14.31
N LEU A 309 9.35 5.91 -14.36
CA LEU A 309 10.27 4.90 -14.89
C LEU A 309 10.24 3.63 -14.02
N LEU A 310 10.26 3.78 -12.70
CA LEU A 310 10.17 2.64 -11.77
C LEU A 310 8.83 1.90 -11.93
N ILE A 311 7.72 2.65 -12.05
CA ILE A 311 6.40 2.08 -12.31
C ILE A 311 6.40 1.27 -13.61
N VAL A 312 6.96 1.81 -14.69
CA VAL A 312 7.07 1.10 -15.98
C VAL A 312 7.91 -0.18 -15.84
N CYS A 313 9.05 -0.12 -15.15
CA CYS A 313 9.89 -1.29 -14.91
C CYS A 313 9.16 -2.38 -14.13
N VAL A 314 8.41 -2.02 -13.08
CA VAL A 314 7.64 -2.98 -12.27
C VAL A 314 6.46 -3.54 -13.04
N LEU A 315 5.72 -2.71 -13.79
CA LEU A 315 4.61 -3.18 -14.63
C LEU A 315 5.07 -4.15 -15.72
N ALA A 316 6.29 -3.99 -16.22
CA ALA A 316 6.84 -4.88 -17.24
C ALA A 316 7.35 -6.22 -16.69
N ALA A 317 7.82 -6.25 -15.45
CA ALA A 317 8.76 -7.30 -15.01
C ALA A 317 8.67 -7.67 -13.52
N GLY A 318 7.70 -7.13 -12.77
CA GLY A 318 7.56 -7.37 -11.34
C GLY A 318 6.65 -8.57 -11.00
N HIS A 319 6.88 -9.17 -9.83
CA HIS A 319 5.95 -10.15 -9.27
C HIS A 319 4.71 -9.47 -8.65
N SER A 320 3.69 -10.25 -8.31
CA SER A 320 2.37 -9.75 -7.89
C SER A 320 2.41 -8.76 -6.73
N HIS A 321 3.33 -8.95 -5.78
CA HIS A 321 3.49 -8.07 -4.63
C HIS A 321 4.03 -6.69 -5.04
N GLN A 322 4.98 -6.65 -5.98
CA GLN A 322 5.49 -5.39 -6.53
C GLN A 322 4.42 -4.66 -7.36
N LEU A 323 3.66 -5.41 -8.17
CA LEU A 323 2.52 -4.87 -8.93
C LEU A 323 1.42 -4.33 -8.00
N PHE A 324 1.15 -5.04 -6.90
CA PHE A 324 0.25 -4.59 -5.84
C PHE A 324 0.73 -3.24 -5.28
N HIS A 325 2.00 -3.12 -4.91
CA HIS A 325 2.56 -1.87 -4.38
C HIS A 325 2.41 -0.70 -5.35
N VAL A 326 2.74 -0.91 -6.63
CA VAL A 326 2.55 0.11 -7.68
C VAL A 326 1.09 0.54 -7.79
N CYS A 327 0.16 -0.43 -7.82
CA CYS A 327 -1.26 -0.13 -7.93
C CYS A 327 -1.78 0.66 -6.72
N VAL A 328 -1.33 0.30 -5.51
CA VAL A 328 -1.70 1.02 -4.27
C VAL A 328 -1.18 2.45 -4.30
N ILE A 329 0.07 2.68 -4.68
CA ILE A 329 0.64 4.04 -4.78
C ILE A 329 -0.12 4.88 -5.81
N MET A 330 -0.41 4.32 -6.99
CA MET A 330 -1.19 5.02 -8.02
C MET A 330 -2.61 5.32 -7.53
N ALA A 331 -3.25 4.38 -6.83
CA ALA A 331 -4.55 4.59 -6.21
C ALA A 331 -4.51 5.73 -5.19
N THR A 332 -3.50 5.81 -4.34
CA THR A 332 -3.31 6.91 -3.37
C THR A 332 -3.12 8.25 -4.08
N HIS A 333 -2.33 8.31 -5.16
CA HIS A 333 -2.19 9.54 -5.93
C HIS A 333 -3.53 10.00 -6.51
N MET A 334 -4.27 9.10 -7.14
CA MET A 334 -5.59 9.41 -7.70
C MET A 334 -6.59 9.84 -6.62
N GLN A 335 -6.55 9.20 -5.46
CA GLN A 335 -7.35 9.58 -4.30
C GLN A 335 -7.03 11.00 -3.82
N MET A 336 -5.75 11.35 -3.74
CA MET A 336 -5.30 12.68 -3.33
C MET A 336 -5.79 13.75 -4.30
N GLU A 337 -5.67 13.54 -5.61
CA GLU A 337 -6.20 14.47 -6.62
C GLU A 337 -7.73 14.60 -6.52
N ALA A 338 -8.45 13.48 -6.33
CA ALA A 338 -9.89 13.52 -6.14
C ALA A 338 -10.32 14.34 -4.91
N ILE A 339 -9.63 14.14 -3.78
CA ILE A 339 -9.87 14.87 -2.53
C ILE A 339 -9.56 16.37 -2.68
N LEU A 340 -8.48 16.73 -3.36
CA LEU A 340 -8.10 18.12 -3.61
C LEU A 340 -9.13 18.83 -4.50
N LEU A 341 -9.60 18.15 -5.56
CA LEU A 341 -10.67 18.65 -6.41
C LEU A 341 -11.98 18.80 -5.62
N ASP A 342 -12.35 17.81 -4.80
CA ASP A 342 -13.55 17.92 -3.96
C ASP A 342 -13.46 19.08 -2.96
N LYS A 343 -12.31 19.23 -2.30
CA LYS A 343 -12.06 20.33 -1.36
C LYS A 343 -12.19 21.71 -2.03
N THR A 344 -11.80 21.84 -3.29
CA THR A 344 -11.82 23.12 -4.01
C THR A 344 -13.18 23.39 -4.64
N LEU A 345 -13.69 22.44 -5.43
CA LEU A 345 -14.93 22.57 -6.18
C LEU A 345 -16.18 22.64 -5.28
N ARG A 346 -16.14 22.00 -4.11
CA ARG A 346 -17.31 21.92 -3.20
C ARG A 346 -17.21 22.85 -1.99
N LYS A 347 -16.20 23.71 -1.92
CA LYS A 347 -15.89 24.52 -0.73
C LYS A 347 -17.08 25.35 -0.26
N GLU A 348 -17.67 26.16 -1.14
CA GLU A 348 -18.75 27.08 -0.78
C GLU A 348 -19.99 26.33 -0.28
N TRP A 349 -20.39 25.28 -1.01
CA TRP A 349 -21.54 24.44 -0.64
C TRP A 349 -21.31 23.70 0.68
N LEU A 350 -20.13 23.11 0.90
CA LEU A 350 -19.80 22.40 2.13
C LEU A 350 -19.80 23.31 3.35
N LEU A 351 -19.23 24.52 3.23
CA LEU A 351 -19.23 25.50 4.31
C LEU A 351 -20.63 26.06 4.62
N ALA A 352 -21.53 26.08 3.63
CA ALA A 352 -22.92 26.48 3.83
C ALA A 352 -23.80 25.36 4.43
N THR A 353 -23.52 24.09 4.10
CA THR A 353 -24.43 22.96 4.36
C THR A 353 -23.97 22.07 5.52
N SER A 354 -22.67 22.05 5.82
CA SER A 354 -22.08 21.14 6.81
C SER A 354 -21.14 21.89 7.75
N ARG A 355 -21.05 21.41 9.00
CA ARG A 355 -20.07 21.95 9.95
C ARG A 355 -18.71 21.31 9.66
N PRO A 356 -17.63 22.11 9.53
CA PRO A 356 -16.30 21.54 9.39
C PRO A 356 -15.93 20.74 10.63
N LEU A 357 -15.15 19.67 10.43
CA LEU A 357 -14.64 18.87 11.54
C LEU A 357 -13.82 19.76 12.48
N SER A 358 -14.16 19.72 13.77
CA SER A 358 -13.45 20.51 14.78
C SER A 358 -12.05 19.96 15.05
N PHE A 359 -11.16 20.81 15.56
CA PHE A 359 -9.82 20.41 15.99
C PHE A 359 -9.87 19.19 16.91
N SER A 360 -10.73 19.25 17.94
CA SER A 360 -10.89 18.20 18.95
C SER A 360 -11.30 16.85 18.35
N GLN A 361 -12.22 16.86 17.38
CA GLN A 361 -12.64 15.63 16.69
C GLN A 361 -11.49 15.00 15.90
N ILE A 362 -10.78 15.81 15.11
CA ILE A 362 -9.67 15.34 14.29
C ILE A 362 -8.51 14.86 15.17
N SER A 363 -8.06 15.71 16.11
CA SER A 363 -6.94 15.40 17.00
C SER A 363 -7.28 14.21 17.91
N GLY A 364 -8.51 14.13 18.41
CA GLY A 364 -8.99 13.02 19.24
C GLY A 364 -9.01 11.70 18.47
N ALA A 365 -9.55 11.69 17.25
CA ALA A 365 -9.56 10.50 16.39
C ALA A 365 -8.14 10.00 16.09
N VAL A 366 -7.25 10.91 15.65
CA VAL A 366 -5.86 10.57 15.33
C VAL A 366 -5.11 10.08 16.57
N LEU A 367 -5.19 10.82 17.68
CA LEU A 367 -4.48 10.48 18.91
C LEU A 367 -4.93 9.13 19.46
N LEU A 368 -6.24 8.87 19.49
CA LEU A 368 -6.79 7.60 19.96
C LEU A 368 -6.27 6.44 19.11
N CYS A 369 -6.36 6.54 17.78
CA CYS A 369 -5.89 5.49 16.88
C CYS A 369 -4.37 5.29 16.97
N VAL A 370 -3.57 6.35 17.12
CA VAL A 370 -2.12 6.26 17.30
C VAL A 370 -1.79 5.56 18.62
N ILE A 371 -2.39 5.97 19.74
CA ILE A 371 -2.16 5.35 21.05
C ILE A 371 -2.50 3.87 21.02
N PHE A 372 -3.69 3.49 20.52
CA PHE A 372 -4.12 2.10 20.47
C PHE A 372 -3.27 1.27 19.50
N SER A 373 -2.93 1.81 18.33
CA SER A 373 -2.08 1.10 17.37
C SER A 373 -0.68 0.86 17.94
N LEU A 374 -0.06 1.87 18.55
CA LEU A 374 1.25 1.71 19.20
C LEU A 374 1.17 0.75 20.39
N SER A 375 0.09 0.81 21.18
CA SER A 375 -0.12 -0.13 22.29
C SER A 375 -0.23 -1.57 21.80
N ASN A 376 -0.98 -1.82 20.72
CA ASN A 376 -1.07 -3.12 20.07
C ASN A 376 0.31 -3.57 19.57
N ILE A 377 1.03 -2.71 18.85
CA ILE A 377 2.36 -3.01 18.32
C ILE A 377 3.32 -3.36 19.45
N ILE A 378 3.37 -2.58 20.53
CA ILE A 378 4.22 -2.83 21.70
C ILE A 378 3.84 -4.15 22.37
N TYR A 379 2.55 -4.38 22.60
CA TYR A 379 2.04 -5.61 23.22
C TYR A 379 2.44 -6.85 22.43
N PHE A 380 2.17 -6.87 21.12
CA PHE A 380 2.51 -8.00 20.26
C PHE A 380 4.01 -8.14 20.07
N SER A 381 4.77 -7.04 20.00
CA SER A 381 6.23 -7.08 19.96
C SER A 381 6.80 -7.73 21.22
N ALA A 382 6.30 -7.36 22.40
CA ALA A 382 6.71 -7.98 23.66
C ALA A 382 6.34 -9.47 23.71
N ALA A 383 5.19 -9.87 23.15
CA ALA A 383 4.77 -11.27 23.08
C ALA A 383 5.75 -12.14 22.26
N LEU A 384 6.39 -11.60 21.22
CA LEU A 384 7.39 -12.33 20.42
C LEU A 384 8.60 -12.80 21.26
N TYR A 385 9.01 -12.01 22.26
CA TYR A 385 10.14 -12.35 23.13
C TYR A 385 9.75 -13.25 24.31
N ARG A 386 8.45 -13.46 24.55
CA ARG A 386 7.95 -14.32 25.63
C ARG A 386 7.74 -15.78 25.18
N ILE A 387 7.69 -16.04 23.88
CA ILE A 387 7.54 -17.39 23.34
C ILE A 387 8.95 -18.03 23.27
N PRO A 388 9.25 -19.06 24.06
CA PRO A 388 10.56 -19.72 23.99
C PRO A 388 10.76 -20.35 22.60
N GLU A 389 11.95 -20.14 21.99
CA GLU A 389 12.29 -20.88 20.78
C GLU A 389 12.34 -22.38 21.10
N PRO A 390 11.77 -23.25 20.24
CA PRO A 390 11.88 -24.68 20.44
C PRO A 390 13.36 -25.08 20.44
N GLU A 391 13.82 -25.68 21.54
CA GLU A 391 15.21 -26.16 21.65
C GLU A 391 15.54 -27.07 20.47
N LEU A 392 16.62 -26.73 19.74
CA LEU A 392 17.22 -27.62 18.75
C LEU A 392 17.58 -28.93 19.48
N PRO A 393 17.16 -30.10 18.97
CA PRO A 393 17.61 -31.36 19.56
C PRO A 393 19.14 -31.37 19.53
N LYS A 394 19.75 -31.46 20.73
CA LYS A 394 21.20 -31.61 20.88
C LYS A 394 21.61 -32.77 19.99
N LYS A 395 22.51 -32.49 19.06
CA LYS A 395 23.16 -33.53 18.25
C LYS A 395 23.97 -34.37 19.23
N GLU A 396 23.42 -35.51 19.68
CA GLU A 396 24.18 -36.51 20.40
C GLU A 396 25.38 -36.87 19.50
N ARG A 397 26.59 -36.58 19.99
CA ARG A 397 27.85 -36.95 19.36
C ARG A 397 28.22 -38.35 19.79
#